data_AF-A0A7R9Z6K3-F1
#
_entry.id   AF-A0A7R9Z6K3-F1
#
_cell.length_a   1.000
_cell.length_b   1.000
_cell.length_c   1.000
_cell.angle_alpha   90.00
_cell.angle_beta   90.00
_cell.angle_gamma   90.00
#
_symmetry.space_group_name_H-M   'P 1'
#
loop_
_entity.id
_entity.type
_entity.pdbx_description
1 polymer ?
#
loop_
_entity_poly.entity_id
_entity_poly.type
_entity_poly.pdbx_seq_one_letter_code
_entity_poly.pdbx_strand_id
1 'polypeptide(L)'
;CSFACLHVSCRPQRLTVSERASRLLARSAPPEPSQQAEEATQAASPSPTRAPPPPPPPAPEESGSGRSIAAGAAVAAVVAFAVGRLLSAGPSLATLEDASVPLDIALANGKPTVIEFYASWCEVCKSLVPFEYEIEEAYRSDVNFVMLNVENSKWAPEVAQFNVGGIPHFVFMDGSNKPLAAAVGKLPEQVLQGNVAALAEGRPRLPFAAVRGEVSAREDPAAAGGPKQAMPRDHS
;
A
#
# COMPACT_ATOMS: atom_id res chain seq x y z
N CYS A 1 -21.19 53.33 -56.19
CA CYS A 1 -21.51 51.89 -56.28
C CYS A 1 -20.49 51.15 -55.42
N SER A 2 -20.73 50.89 -54.13
CA SER A 2 -21.53 49.77 -53.57
C SER A 2 -21.26 48.41 -54.22
N PHE A 3 -21.18 47.39 -53.37
CA PHE A 3 -20.85 45.96 -53.55
C PHE A 3 -19.40 45.59 -53.15
N ALA A 4 -19.12 44.60 -52.32
CA ALA A 4 -19.92 43.80 -51.39
C ALA A 4 -18.95 43.04 -50.48
N CYS A 5 -19.22 43.02 -49.17
CA CYS A 5 -18.60 42.11 -48.23
C CYS A 5 -19.01 40.67 -48.55
N LEU A 6 -18.06 39.77 -48.79
CA LEU A 6 -18.31 38.33 -48.77
C LEU A 6 -18.57 37.89 -47.32
N HIS A 7 -19.85 37.81 -46.94
CA HIS A 7 -20.30 37.05 -45.78
C HIS A 7 -20.39 35.57 -46.17
N VAL A 8 -19.39 34.77 -45.78
CA VAL A 8 -19.49 33.31 -45.78
C VAL A 8 -20.49 32.92 -44.70
N SER A 9 -21.68 32.52 -45.14
CA SER A 9 -22.72 31.92 -44.33
C SER A 9 -22.34 30.47 -44.01
N CYS A 10 -21.62 30.24 -42.91
CA CYS A 10 -21.38 28.89 -42.39
C CYS A 10 -22.58 28.46 -41.53
N ARG A 11 -23.44 27.61 -42.11
CA ARG A 11 -24.61 27.02 -41.44
C ARG A 11 -24.12 25.91 -40.49
N PRO A 12 -24.47 25.92 -39.19
CA PRO A 12 -24.09 24.84 -38.29
C PRO A 12 -25.00 23.63 -38.56
N GLN A 13 -24.45 22.56 -39.12
CA GLN A 13 -25.13 21.26 -39.12
C GLN A 13 -25.09 20.72 -37.68
N ARG A 14 -26.24 20.75 -37.00
CA ARG A 14 -26.47 20.00 -35.76
C ARG A 14 -26.50 18.52 -36.12
N LEU A 15 -25.43 17.80 -35.79
CA LEU A 15 -25.44 16.34 -35.79
C LEU A 15 -25.95 15.85 -34.44
N THR A 16 -26.97 15.01 -34.50
CA THR A 16 -27.66 14.40 -33.37
C THR A 16 -26.79 13.39 -32.65
N VAL A 17 -26.92 13.33 -31.32
CA VAL A 17 -26.15 12.51 -30.36
C VAL A 17 -26.21 10.99 -30.64
N SER A 18 -27.16 10.53 -31.47
CA SER A 18 -27.41 9.11 -31.70
C SER A 18 -26.47 8.41 -32.71
N GLU A 19 -25.69 9.12 -33.52
CA GLU A 19 -24.88 8.50 -34.60
C GLU A 19 -23.39 8.30 -34.26
N ARG A 20 -22.91 8.79 -33.11
CA ARG A 20 -21.50 8.61 -32.68
C ARG A 20 -21.25 7.35 -31.86
N ALA A 21 -22.28 6.60 -31.48
CA ALA A 21 -22.15 5.42 -30.61
C ALA A 21 -21.81 4.11 -31.34
N SER A 22 -21.85 4.05 -32.68
CA SER A 22 -21.70 2.79 -33.43
C SER A 22 -20.39 2.60 -34.20
N ARG A 23 -19.36 3.44 -33.99
CA ARG A 23 -18.07 3.32 -34.73
C ARG A 23 -16.79 3.18 -33.91
N LEU A 24 -16.87 2.94 -32.59
CA LEU A 24 -15.68 2.76 -31.73
C LEU A 24 -15.54 1.38 -31.08
N LEU A 25 -16.42 0.42 -31.40
CA LEU A 25 -16.31 -0.97 -30.97
C LEU A 25 -15.78 -1.85 -32.12
N ALA A 26 -14.52 -1.67 -32.54
CA ALA A 26 -13.85 -2.63 -33.42
C ALA A 26 -12.33 -2.39 -33.45
N ARG A 27 -11.59 -3.10 -32.59
CA ARG A 27 -10.15 -3.49 -32.68
C ARG A 27 -9.65 -3.81 -31.26
N SER A 28 -8.98 -4.90 -30.92
CA SER A 28 -8.68 -6.19 -31.57
C SER A 28 -8.18 -7.08 -30.43
N ALA A 29 -8.75 -8.28 -30.25
CA ALA A 29 -8.18 -9.34 -29.43
C ALA A 29 -7.31 -10.24 -30.33
N PRO A 30 -6.15 -10.75 -29.87
CA PRO A 30 -5.33 -11.66 -30.66
C PRO A 30 -5.91 -13.09 -30.66
N PRO A 31 -5.66 -13.88 -31.74
CA PRO A 31 -6.30 -15.16 -31.99
C PRO A 31 -5.59 -16.36 -31.32
N GLU A 32 -6.39 -17.32 -30.84
CA GLU A 32 -5.97 -18.70 -30.58
C GLU A 32 -5.68 -19.44 -31.90
N PRO A 33 -4.62 -20.29 -31.97
CA PRO A 33 -4.50 -21.27 -33.03
C PRO A 33 -4.98 -22.65 -32.58
N SER A 34 -5.89 -23.14 -33.40
CA SER A 34 -6.51 -24.46 -33.53
C SER A 34 -5.54 -25.65 -33.60
N GLN A 35 -6.00 -26.77 -33.05
CA GLN A 35 -5.44 -28.12 -33.15
C GLN A 35 -5.94 -28.86 -34.41
N GLN A 36 -5.22 -29.95 -34.75
CA GLN A 36 -5.45 -31.04 -35.74
C GLN A 36 -4.61 -30.91 -37.03
N ALA A 37 -3.98 -31.95 -37.59
CA ALA A 37 -3.65 -33.33 -37.22
C ALA A 37 -2.83 -33.95 -38.39
N GLU A 38 -1.77 -34.71 -38.12
CA GLU A 38 -1.13 -35.74 -38.98
C GLU A 38 -0.27 -36.59 -38.01
N GLU A 39 -0.77 -37.66 -37.38
CA GLU A 39 -0.92 -39.06 -37.81
C GLU A 39 0.38 -39.82 -38.22
N ALA A 40 0.71 -40.84 -37.40
CA ALA A 40 1.49 -42.07 -37.70
C ALA A 40 3.02 -41.91 -37.98
N THR A 41 4.01 -42.60 -37.40
CA THR A 41 4.11 -43.98 -36.86
C THR A 41 5.41 -44.09 -36.01
N GLN A 42 5.28 -44.61 -34.80
CA GLN A 42 6.11 -45.65 -34.14
C GLN A 42 7.61 -45.81 -34.51
N ALA A 43 8.50 -45.47 -33.58
CA ALA A 43 9.75 -46.21 -33.32
C ALA A 43 10.25 -45.93 -31.89
N ALA A 44 10.78 -46.97 -31.25
CA ALA A 44 11.15 -47.03 -29.85
C ALA A 44 12.49 -46.32 -29.49
N SER A 45 12.64 -46.02 -28.19
CA SER A 45 13.89 -45.78 -27.42
C SER A 45 14.59 -44.41 -27.52
N PRO A 46 15.41 -44.00 -26.52
CA PRO A 46 15.35 -44.16 -25.06
C PRO A 46 15.33 -42.80 -24.31
N SER A 47 15.13 -42.83 -22.99
CA SER A 47 15.21 -41.65 -22.11
C SER A 47 16.49 -40.83 -22.30
N PRO A 48 16.44 -39.48 -22.34
CA PRO A 48 17.65 -38.67 -22.25
C PRO A 48 18.15 -38.68 -20.80
N THR A 49 19.25 -39.40 -20.59
CA THR A 49 20.08 -39.31 -19.38
C THR A 49 20.44 -37.85 -19.13
N ARG A 50 19.95 -37.32 -18.00
CA ARG A 50 20.33 -36.02 -17.45
C ARG A 50 21.86 -35.97 -17.35
N ALA A 51 22.49 -35.02 -18.06
CA ALA A 51 23.90 -34.76 -17.91
C ALA A 51 24.23 -34.45 -16.43
N PRO A 52 25.29 -35.05 -15.84
CA PRO A 52 25.69 -34.72 -14.48
C PRO A 52 26.17 -33.26 -14.41
N PRO A 53 25.95 -32.57 -13.28
CA PRO A 53 26.43 -31.20 -13.10
C PRO A 53 27.96 -31.14 -13.21
N PRO A 54 28.53 -30.00 -13.65
CA PRO A 54 29.98 -29.84 -13.71
C PRO A 54 30.59 -30.04 -12.31
N PRO A 55 31.80 -30.63 -12.22
CA PRO A 55 32.45 -30.83 -10.94
C PRO A 55 32.70 -29.47 -10.25
N PRO A 56 32.63 -29.42 -8.91
CA PRO A 56 32.95 -28.21 -8.17
C PRO A 56 34.42 -27.80 -8.43
N PRO A 57 34.73 -26.49 -8.37
CA PRO A 57 36.11 -26.02 -8.52
C PRO A 57 37.01 -26.69 -7.46
N PRO A 58 38.29 -26.97 -7.79
CA PRO A 58 39.20 -27.61 -6.86
C PRO A 58 39.37 -26.73 -5.61
N ALA A 59 39.29 -27.36 -4.44
CA ALA A 59 39.61 -26.72 -3.17
C ALA A 59 41.06 -26.18 -3.21
N PRO A 60 41.34 -25.03 -2.57
CA PRO A 60 42.70 -24.51 -2.53
C PRO A 60 43.62 -25.49 -1.81
N GLU A 61 44.74 -25.84 -2.45
CA GLU A 61 45.80 -26.66 -1.83
C GLU A 61 46.41 -25.89 -0.65
N GLU A 62 46.30 -26.46 0.55
CA GLU A 62 46.86 -25.90 1.77
C GLU A 62 48.39 -26.03 1.78
N SER A 63 49.08 -24.91 1.57
CA SER A 63 50.45 -24.73 2.01
C SER A 63 50.46 -24.06 3.40
N GLY A 64 50.64 -24.91 4.41
CA GLY A 64 51.05 -24.62 5.80
C GLY A 64 50.82 -23.22 6.37
N SER A 65 49.70 -23.02 7.09
CA SER A 65 49.56 -22.26 8.36
C SER A 65 48.05 -22.05 8.66
N GLY A 66 47.30 -23.15 8.74
CA GLY A 66 45.84 -23.20 8.60
C GLY A 66 44.98 -22.79 9.80
N ARG A 67 45.53 -22.16 10.85
CA ARG A 67 44.71 -21.76 12.02
C ARG A 67 44.37 -20.27 12.05
N SER A 68 45.24 -19.41 11.53
CA SER A 68 45.05 -17.95 11.62
C SER A 68 44.19 -17.39 10.47
N ILE A 69 44.25 -17.99 9.28
CA ILE A 69 43.50 -17.51 8.10
C ILE A 69 42.04 -17.98 8.12
N ALA A 70 41.78 -19.22 8.58
CA ALA A 70 40.42 -19.74 8.76
C ALA A 70 39.62 -18.94 9.81
N ALA A 71 40.28 -18.52 10.89
CA ALA A 71 39.66 -17.64 11.89
C ALA A 71 39.34 -16.25 11.30
N GLY A 72 40.23 -15.68 10.48
CA GLY A 72 40.01 -14.39 9.83
C GLY A 72 38.82 -14.38 8.85
N ALA A 73 38.68 -15.43 8.03
CA ALA A 73 37.56 -15.55 7.10
C ALA A 73 36.22 -15.74 7.81
N ALA A 74 36.18 -16.53 8.89
CA ALA A 74 34.99 -16.71 9.71
C ALA A 74 34.58 -15.39 10.39
N VAL A 75 35.52 -14.65 10.97
CA VAL A 75 35.26 -13.33 11.57
C VAL A 75 34.76 -12.35 10.53
N ALA A 76 35.38 -12.28 9.35
CA ALA A 76 34.93 -11.41 8.27
C ALA A 76 33.51 -11.75 7.79
N ALA A 77 33.15 -13.04 7.69
CA ALA A 77 31.79 -13.46 7.33
C ALA A 77 30.76 -13.11 8.42
N VAL A 78 31.10 -13.30 9.70
CA VAL A 78 30.23 -12.88 10.81
C VAL A 78 30.06 -11.37 10.84
N VAL A 79 31.13 -10.60 10.63
CA VAL A 79 31.07 -9.13 10.54
C VAL A 79 30.23 -8.70 9.34
N ALA A 80 30.44 -9.28 8.15
CA ALA A 80 29.66 -8.95 6.97
C ALA A 80 28.18 -9.29 7.13
N PHE A 81 27.84 -10.42 7.75
CA PHE A 81 26.47 -10.78 8.06
C PHE A 81 25.85 -9.87 9.12
N ALA A 82 26.57 -9.54 10.19
CA ALA A 82 26.09 -8.64 11.23
C ALA A 82 25.88 -7.21 10.69
N VAL A 83 26.82 -6.70 9.89
CA VAL A 83 26.71 -5.42 9.20
C VAL A 83 25.56 -5.44 8.19
N GLY A 84 25.44 -6.51 7.39
CA GLY A 84 24.33 -6.69 6.46
C GLY A 84 22.98 -6.71 7.16
N ARG A 85 22.87 -7.38 8.31
CA ARG A 85 21.66 -7.40 9.15
C ARG A 85 21.36 -6.03 9.76
N LEU A 86 22.38 -5.32 10.25
CA LEU A 86 22.22 -3.98 10.82
C LEU A 86 21.76 -2.97 9.77
N LEU A 87 22.31 -3.04 8.55
CA LEU A 87 21.92 -2.19 7.43
C LEU A 87 20.55 -2.57 6.82
N SER A 88 20.04 -3.76 7.12
CA SER A 88 18.74 -4.25 6.59
C SER A 88 17.59 -4.15 7.59
N ALA A 89 17.80 -3.53 8.76
CA ALA A 89 16.70 -3.19 9.65
C ALA A 89 15.89 -2.07 8.99
N GLY A 90 14.78 -2.43 8.34
CA GLY A 90 13.85 -1.47 7.75
C GLY A 90 13.11 -0.64 8.80
N PRO A 91 12.29 0.33 8.37
CA PRO A 91 11.45 1.11 9.29
C PRO A 91 10.52 0.18 10.08
N SER A 92 10.19 0.60 11.30
CA SER A 92 9.25 -0.10 12.17
C SER A 92 8.12 0.82 12.59
N LEU A 93 7.00 0.24 13.02
CA LEU A 93 5.84 1.01 13.50
C LEU A 93 6.21 1.92 14.68
N ALA A 94 7.07 1.45 15.59
CA ALA A 94 7.57 2.25 16.70
C ALA A 94 8.42 3.43 16.22
N THR A 95 9.19 3.25 15.14
CA THR A 95 10.02 4.33 14.56
C THR A 95 9.17 5.43 13.92
N LEU A 96 8.07 5.07 13.25
CA LEU A 96 7.09 6.04 12.75
C LEU A 96 6.41 6.77 13.93
N GLU A 97 6.00 6.04 14.97
CA GLU A 97 5.40 6.63 16.17
C GLU A 97 6.35 7.66 16.81
N ASP A 98 7.62 7.30 17.00
CA ASP A 98 8.65 8.18 17.58
C ASP A 98 8.91 9.43 16.71
N ALA A 99 8.77 9.30 15.39
CA ALA A 99 8.95 10.42 14.44
C ALA A 99 7.68 11.29 14.29
N SER A 100 6.53 10.81 14.77
CA SER A 100 5.24 11.46 14.57
C SER A 100 5.17 12.83 15.26
N VAL A 101 4.49 13.78 14.61
CA VAL A 101 4.29 15.13 15.14
C VAL A 101 3.23 15.07 16.24
N PRO A 102 3.44 15.70 17.40
CA PRO A 102 2.39 15.81 18.42
C PRO A 102 1.14 16.52 17.86
N LEU A 103 -0.05 15.98 18.14
CA LEU A 103 -1.30 16.47 17.57
C LEU A 103 -1.51 17.97 17.81
N ASP A 104 -1.23 18.47 19.00
CA ASP A 104 -1.38 19.89 19.35
C ASP A 104 -0.49 20.81 18.50
N ILE A 105 0.74 20.37 18.20
CA ILE A 105 1.67 21.10 17.32
C ILE A 105 1.19 21.05 15.87
N ALA A 106 0.73 19.88 15.41
CA ALA A 106 0.22 19.71 14.04
C ALA A 106 -1.01 20.59 13.78
N LEU A 107 -1.93 20.69 14.74
CA LEU A 107 -3.14 21.51 14.62
C LEU A 107 -2.87 23.02 14.76
N ALA A 108 -1.74 23.43 15.35
CA ALA A 108 -1.41 24.83 15.59
C ALA A 108 -0.55 25.46 14.48
N ASN A 109 0.14 24.65 13.66
CA ASN A 109 1.15 25.16 12.73
C ASN A 109 0.62 25.50 11.32
N GLY A 110 -0.66 25.25 11.05
CA GLY A 110 -1.33 25.59 9.79
C GLY A 110 -0.95 24.73 8.58
N LYS A 111 -0.15 23.67 8.77
CA LYS A 111 0.14 22.70 7.70
C LYS A 111 -1.00 21.68 7.58
N PRO A 112 -1.27 21.17 6.37
CA PRO A 112 -2.10 19.98 6.19
C PRO A 112 -1.60 18.83 7.07
N THR A 113 -2.53 18.01 7.56
CA THR A 113 -2.20 16.96 8.54
C THR A 113 -2.84 15.64 8.13
N VAL A 114 -2.05 14.57 8.18
CA VAL A 114 -2.52 13.19 8.15
C VAL A 114 -2.47 12.65 9.58
N ILE A 115 -3.61 12.16 10.05
CA ILE A 115 -3.72 11.50 11.35
C ILE A 115 -3.94 10.01 11.09
N GLU A 116 -3.04 9.16 11.57
CA GLU A 116 -3.21 7.70 11.59
C GLU A 116 -3.61 7.25 12.99
N PHE A 117 -4.74 6.55 13.10
CA PHE A 117 -5.08 5.77 14.29
C PHE A 117 -4.61 4.34 14.13
N TYR A 118 -3.80 3.87 15.07
CA TYR A 118 -3.14 2.56 15.00
C TYR A 118 -3.08 1.91 16.39
N ALA A 119 -2.51 0.71 16.47
CA ALA A 119 -2.17 0.05 17.73
C ALA A 119 -0.89 -0.80 17.58
N SER A 120 -0.22 -1.09 18.70
CA SER A 120 1.04 -1.86 18.71
C SER A 120 0.87 -3.32 18.23
N TRP A 121 -0.31 -3.89 18.45
CA TRP A 121 -0.68 -5.24 18.03
C TRP A 121 -1.23 -5.30 16.59
N CYS A 122 -1.47 -4.16 15.95
CA CYS A 122 -2.09 -4.09 14.63
C CYS A 122 -1.15 -4.59 13.52
N GLU A 123 -1.40 -5.79 13.02
CA GLU A 123 -0.56 -6.38 11.96
C GLU A 123 -0.73 -5.67 10.62
N VAL A 124 -1.94 -5.20 10.32
CA VAL A 124 -2.18 -4.42 9.09
C VAL A 124 -1.37 -3.13 9.11
N CYS A 125 -1.33 -2.41 10.24
CA CYS A 125 -0.55 -1.18 10.41
C CYS A 125 0.94 -1.46 10.18
N LYS A 126 1.50 -2.51 10.79
CA LYS A 126 2.90 -2.94 10.57
C LYS A 126 3.20 -3.24 9.10
N SER A 127 2.24 -3.77 8.35
CA SER A 127 2.42 -4.07 6.93
C SER A 127 2.49 -2.82 6.04
N LEU A 128 1.99 -1.66 6.50
CA LEU A 128 2.04 -0.40 5.75
C LEU A 128 3.34 0.39 5.96
N VAL A 129 3.99 0.16 7.10
CA VAL A 129 5.22 0.85 7.55
C VAL A 129 6.26 1.08 6.44
N PRO A 130 6.63 0.10 5.59
CA PRO A 130 7.70 0.33 4.61
C PRO A 130 7.40 1.47 3.63
N PHE A 131 6.19 1.52 3.08
CA PHE A 131 5.83 2.56 2.11
C PHE A 131 5.32 3.83 2.81
N GLU A 132 4.72 3.71 3.99
CA GLU A 132 4.31 4.87 4.78
C GLU A 132 5.52 5.71 5.16
N TYR A 133 6.59 5.08 5.65
CA TYR A 133 7.86 5.74 5.94
C TYR A 133 8.44 6.50 4.73
N GLU A 134 8.41 5.91 3.54
CA GLU A 134 8.87 6.57 2.32
C GLU A 134 8.03 7.81 1.96
N ILE A 135 6.72 7.73 2.17
CA ILE A 135 5.80 8.85 1.96
C ILE A 135 6.04 9.94 3.02
N GLU A 136 6.20 9.57 4.29
CA GLU A 136 6.48 10.53 5.35
C GLU A 136 7.78 11.30 5.09
N GLU A 137 8.86 10.60 4.75
CA GLU A 137 10.14 11.24 4.44
C GLU A 137 10.05 12.17 3.23
N ALA A 138 9.26 11.81 2.22
CA ALA A 138 9.08 12.63 1.03
C ALA A 138 8.27 13.91 1.28
N TYR A 139 7.32 13.90 2.23
CA TYR A 139 6.34 14.99 2.41
C TYR A 139 6.37 15.67 3.78
N ARG A 140 7.22 15.26 4.72
CA ARG A 140 7.27 15.82 6.09
C ARG A 140 7.56 17.33 6.16
N SER A 141 8.15 17.91 5.12
CA SER A 141 8.30 19.38 5.00
C SER A 141 6.96 20.09 4.86
N ASP A 142 6.02 19.50 4.12
CA ASP A 142 4.81 20.15 3.65
C ASP A 142 3.54 19.67 4.39
N VAL A 143 3.56 18.44 4.87
CA VAL A 143 2.45 17.78 5.58
C VAL A 143 2.91 17.35 6.97
N ASN A 144 2.03 17.43 7.98
CA ASN A 144 2.26 16.81 9.28
C ASN A 144 1.76 15.36 9.24
N PHE A 145 2.54 14.44 9.83
CA PHE A 145 2.14 13.07 10.07
C PHE A 145 2.00 12.86 11.57
N VAL A 146 0.82 12.43 12.01
CA VAL A 146 0.45 12.28 13.41
C VAL A 146 -0.03 10.85 13.62
N MET A 147 0.55 10.15 14.58
CA MET A 147 0.11 8.81 14.95
C MET A 147 -0.56 8.83 16.31
N LEU A 148 -1.78 8.30 16.39
CA LEU A 148 -2.58 8.23 17.62
C LEU A 148 -2.85 6.76 17.98
N ASN A 149 -2.17 6.28 19.01
CA ASN A 149 -2.36 4.92 19.50
C ASN A 149 -3.73 4.79 20.17
N VAL A 150 -4.63 3.97 19.62
CA VAL A 150 -5.99 3.78 20.15
C VAL A 150 -6.02 3.07 21.51
N GLU A 151 -4.91 2.45 21.93
CA GLU A 151 -4.76 1.85 23.26
C GLU A 151 -4.54 2.91 24.35
N ASN A 152 -4.16 4.13 23.97
CA ASN A 152 -3.98 5.24 24.89
C ASN A 152 -5.29 6.01 25.10
N SER A 153 -5.84 5.93 26.31
CA SER A 153 -7.11 6.59 26.67
C SER A 153 -7.11 8.11 26.52
N LYS A 154 -5.93 8.75 26.44
CA LYS A 154 -5.80 10.19 26.12
C LYS A 154 -6.54 10.53 24.81
N TRP A 155 -6.52 9.64 23.83
CA TRP A 155 -7.05 9.87 22.49
C TRP A 155 -8.51 9.43 22.31
N ALA A 156 -9.20 9.07 23.39
CA ALA A 156 -10.62 8.70 23.34
C ALA A 156 -11.52 9.79 22.72
N PRO A 157 -11.31 11.11 22.97
CA PRO A 157 -12.07 12.16 22.31
C PRO A 157 -11.88 12.15 20.78
N GLU A 158 -10.65 12.02 20.30
CA GLU A 158 -10.32 12.00 18.87
C GLU A 158 -10.85 10.73 18.19
N VAL A 159 -10.70 9.57 18.82
CA VAL A 159 -11.29 8.30 18.36
C VAL A 159 -12.80 8.44 18.14
N ALA A 160 -13.50 9.09 19.07
CA ALA A 160 -14.94 9.35 18.94
C ALA A 160 -15.24 10.43 17.88
N GLN A 161 -14.50 11.54 17.87
CA GLN A 161 -14.67 12.66 16.94
C GLN A 161 -14.55 12.22 15.48
N PHE A 162 -13.57 11.36 15.18
CA PHE A 162 -13.31 10.87 13.83
C PHE A 162 -14.02 9.54 13.53
N ASN A 163 -14.87 9.05 14.45
CA ASN A 163 -15.64 7.82 14.30
C ASN A 163 -14.74 6.62 13.91
N VAL A 164 -13.66 6.44 14.67
CA VAL A 164 -12.67 5.38 14.44
C VAL A 164 -13.23 4.03 14.88
N GLY A 165 -13.74 3.27 13.91
CA GLY A 165 -14.33 1.93 14.14
C GLY A 165 -13.45 0.75 13.71
N GLY A 166 -12.20 1.00 13.32
CA GLY A 166 -11.26 -0.02 12.88
C GLY A 166 -9.93 0.61 12.48
N ILE A 167 -8.83 -0.12 12.61
CA ILE A 167 -7.47 0.36 12.37
C ILE A 167 -6.76 -0.46 11.27
N PRO A 168 -5.81 0.13 10.53
CA PRO A 168 -5.41 1.54 10.58
C PRO A 168 -6.54 2.47 10.10
N HIS A 169 -6.62 3.69 10.62
CA HIS A 169 -7.59 4.70 10.17
C HIS A 169 -6.86 6.00 9.89
N PHE A 170 -6.88 6.43 8.64
CA PHE A 170 -6.27 7.66 8.19
C PHE A 170 -7.32 8.76 8.05
N VAL A 171 -7.06 9.92 8.63
CA VAL A 171 -7.85 11.14 8.44
C VAL A 171 -6.96 12.18 7.78
N PHE A 172 -7.42 12.73 6.67
CA PHE A 172 -6.70 13.74 5.89
C PHE A 172 -7.32 15.10 6.14
N MET A 173 -6.56 16.06 6.65
CA MET A 173 -7.04 17.39 7.01
C MET A 173 -6.29 18.50 6.27
N ASP A 174 -7.00 19.57 5.93
CA ASP A 174 -6.37 20.79 5.45
C ASP A 174 -5.66 21.56 6.59
N GLY A 175 -4.90 22.59 6.23
CA GLY A 175 -4.20 23.46 7.20
C GLY A 175 -5.13 24.31 8.07
N SER A 176 -6.45 24.25 7.87
CA SER A 176 -7.46 24.87 8.74
C SER A 176 -8.10 23.85 9.68
N ASN A 177 -7.50 22.67 9.83
CA ASN A 177 -7.97 21.55 10.65
C ASN A 177 -9.34 20.99 10.22
N LYS A 178 -9.74 21.21 8.96
CA LYS A 178 -10.98 20.65 8.45
C LYS A 178 -10.69 19.30 7.76
N PRO A 179 -11.38 18.22 8.14
CA PRO A 179 -11.23 16.93 7.48
C PRO A 179 -11.72 17.00 6.03
N LEU A 180 -10.90 16.49 5.12
CA LEU A 180 -11.17 16.40 3.68
C LEU A 180 -11.53 14.99 3.23
N ALA A 181 -10.95 13.97 3.87
CA ALA A 181 -11.16 12.56 3.54
C ALA A 181 -10.83 11.67 4.74
N ALA A 182 -11.30 10.42 4.69
CA ALA A 182 -10.86 9.36 5.58
C ALA A 182 -10.65 8.06 4.81
N ALA A 183 -9.70 7.25 5.24
CA ALA A 183 -9.44 5.94 4.68
C ALA A 183 -9.21 4.92 5.80
N VAL A 184 -9.82 3.75 5.70
CA VAL A 184 -9.89 2.80 6.82
C VAL A 184 -9.41 1.43 6.37
N GLY A 185 -8.52 0.78 7.13
CA GLY A 185 -7.97 -0.53 6.84
C GLY A 185 -6.78 -0.47 5.86
N LYS A 186 -6.40 -1.63 5.33
CA LYS A 186 -5.27 -1.79 4.42
C LYS A 186 -5.46 -0.94 3.16
N LEU A 187 -4.58 0.03 2.96
CA LEU A 187 -4.60 0.92 1.80
C LEU A 187 -3.54 0.51 0.78
N PRO A 188 -3.84 0.54 -0.53
CA PRO A 188 -2.80 0.55 -1.55
C PRO A 188 -1.93 1.81 -1.40
N GLU A 189 -0.63 1.66 -1.61
CA GLU A 189 0.34 2.77 -1.54
C GLU A 189 -0.10 3.99 -2.37
N GLN A 190 -0.64 3.75 -3.57
CA GLN A 190 -1.07 4.81 -4.50
C GLN A 190 -2.22 5.66 -3.92
N VAL A 191 -3.05 5.05 -3.06
CA VAL A 191 -4.16 5.76 -2.40
C VAL A 191 -3.61 6.71 -1.35
N LEU A 192 -2.72 6.22 -0.47
CA LEU A 192 -2.09 7.03 0.58
C LEU A 192 -1.26 8.15 -0.06
N GLN A 193 -0.34 7.79 -0.95
CA GLN A 193 0.54 8.74 -1.64
C GLN A 193 -0.24 9.77 -2.44
N GLY A 194 -1.28 9.36 -3.18
CA GLY A 194 -2.10 10.28 -3.98
C GLY A 194 -2.87 11.30 -3.14
N ASN A 195 -3.37 10.89 -1.97
CA ASN A 195 -4.02 11.80 -1.04
C ASN A 195 -3.00 12.74 -0.36
N VAL A 196 -1.85 12.24 0.07
CA VAL A 196 -0.77 13.05 0.67
C VAL A 196 -0.24 14.09 -0.31
N ALA A 197 0.04 13.69 -1.56
CA ALA A 197 0.48 14.61 -2.60
C ALA A 197 -0.54 15.72 -2.85
N ALA A 198 -1.83 15.38 -2.94
CA ALA A 198 -2.89 16.36 -3.10
C ALA A 198 -3.05 17.29 -1.88
N LEU A 199 -2.79 16.80 -0.66
CA LEU A 199 -2.74 17.63 0.55
C LEU A 199 -1.57 18.62 0.50
N ALA A 200 -0.38 18.16 0.14
CA ALA A 200 0.82 19.00 0.02
C ALA A 200 0.62 20.14 -0.99
N GLU A 201 -0.13 19.87 -2.07
CA GLU A 201 -0.53 20.87 -3.07
C GLU A 201 -1.67 21.82 -2.59
N GLY A 202 -2.23 21.61 -1.40
CA GLY A 202 -3.33 22.40 -0.86
C GLY A 202 -4.66 22.19 -1.60
N ARG A 203 -4.87 21.03 -2.22
CA ARG A 203 -6.08 20.77 -3.01
C ARG A 203 -7.30 20.59 -2.09
N PRO A 204 -8.45 21.22 -2.41
CA PRO A 204 -9.65 21.13 -1.57
C PRO A 204 -10.40 19.79 -1.72
N ARG A 205 -10.02 18.96 -2.71
CA ARG A 205 -10.60 17.64 -2.96
C ARG A 205 -9.49 16.65 -3.26
N LEU A 206 -9.45 15.60 -2.46
CA LEU A 206 -8.48 14.53 -2.58
C LEU A 206 -8.93 13.49 -3.61
N PRO A 207 -7.99 12.87 -4.36
CA PRO A 207 -8.32 11.91 -5.42
C PRO A 207 -9.02 10.66 -4.87
N PHE A 208 -8.76 10.27 -3.62
CA PHE A 208 -9.34 9.10 -2.97
C PHE A 208 -10.02 9.50 -1.66
N ALA A 209 -11.13 10.25 -1.76
CA ALA A 209 -11.79 10.88 -0.61
C ALA A 209 -12.40 9.90 0.42
N ALA A 210 -12.67 8.66 0.01
CA ALA A 210 -13.09 7.59 0.91
C ALA A 210 -12.67 6.23 0.35
N VAL A 211 -11.87 5.47 1.12
CA VAL A 211 -11.47 4.09 0.79
C VAL A 211 -11.56 3.23 2.04
N ARG A 212 -12.09 2.02 1.91
CA ARG A 212 -12.15 1.04 3.00
C ARG A 212 -11.53 -0.28 2.55
N GLY A 213 -10.46 -0.69 3.22
CA GLY A 213 -9.78 -1.97 3.08
C GLY A 213 -9.92 -2.83 4.34
N GLU A 214 -9.09 -3.86 4.43
CA GLU A 214 -9.08 -4.83 5.54
C GLU A 214 -8.65 -4.16 6.85
N VAL A 215 -9.46 -4.27 7.91
CA VAL A 215 -9.16 -3.67 9.22
C VAL A 215 -8.74 -4.76 10.21
N SER A 216 -7.86 -4.39 11.14
CA SER A 216 -7.70 -5.15 12.37
C SER A 216 -8.84 -4.75 13.31
N ALA A 217 -9.81 -5.65 13.52
CA ALA A 217 -10.86 -5.43 14.50
C ALA A 217 -10.29 -5.62 15.90
N ARG A 218 -10.76 -4.81 16.85
CA ARG A 218 -10.68 -5.16 18.27
C ARG A 218 -12.00 -5.84 18.61
N GLU A 219 -11.99 -7.12 18.93
CA GLU A 219 -13.20 -7.76 19.44
C GLU A 219 -13.65 -7.08 20.74
N ASP A 220 -14.74 -6.31 20.65
CA ASP A 220 -15.47 -5.85 21.83
C ASP A 220 -16.28 -7.04 22.40
N PRO A 221 -16.07 -7.45 23.67
CA PRO A 221 -16.89 -8.51 24.28
C PRO A 221 -18.39 -8.15 24.34
N ALA A 222 -18.74 -6.87 24.18
CA ALA A 222 -20.11 -6.38 24.20
C ALA A 222 -20.89 -6.64 22.90
N ALA A 223 -20.21 -6.90 21.77
CA ALA A 223 -20.87 -7.18 20.49
C ALA A 223 -21.25 -8.67 20.31
N ALA A 224 -20.84 -9.55 21.23
CA ALA A 224 -21.24 -10.96 21.26
C ALA A 224 -22.56 -11.22 22.03
N GLY A 225 -23.34 -10.17 22.33
CA GLY A 225 -24.64 -10.24 22.98
C GLY A 225 -25.78 -10.56 22.00
N GLY A 226 -25.77 -11.75 21.38
CA GLY A 226 -26.98 -12.30 20.76
C GLY A 226 -28.07 -12.54 21.83
N PRO A 227 -29.38 -12.53 21.48
CA PRO A 227 -30.43 -12.75 22.46
C PRO A 227 -30.25 -14.14 23.10
N LYS A 228 -29.95 -14.19 24.39
CA LYS A 228 -29.97 -15.43 25.17
C LYS A 228 -31.41 -15.93 25.19
N GLN A 229 -31.73 -16.90 24.34
CA GLN A 229 -32.94 -17.70 24.51
C GLN A 229 -32.82 -18.42 25.85
N ALA A 230 -33.68 -18.07 26.80
CA ALA A 230 -33.79 -18.77 28.07
C ALA A 230 -34.31 -20.19 27.78
N MET A 231 -33.45 -21.19 27.98
CA MET A 231 -33.84 -22.60 27.95
C MET A 231 -34.49 -22.94 29.31
N PRO A 232 -35.78 -23.34 29.35
CA PRO A 232 -36.44 -23.73 30.59
C PRO A 232 -36.11 -25.19 30.91
N ARG A 233 -34.94 -25.43 31.50
CA ARG A 233 -34.58 -26.61 32.29
C ARG A 233 -33.11 -26.48 32.65
N ASP A 234 -32.87 -26.07 33.89
CA ASP A 234 -31.74 -26.53 34.71
C ASP A 234 -31.94 -25.95 36.11
N HIS A 235 -32.67 -26.73 36.90
CA HIS A 235 -32.68 -26.69 38.35
C HIS A 235 -32.87 -28.14 38.81
N SER A 236 -31.75 -28.80 39.10
CA SER A 236 -31.65 -30.01 39.92
C SER A 236 -30.21 -30.16 40.37
#